data_AF-A0A9P3AW61-F1
#
_entry.id   AF-A0A9P3AW61-F1
#
_cell.length_a   1.000
_cell.length_b   1.000
_cell.length_c   1.000
_cell.angle_alpha   90.00
_cell.angle_beta   90.00
_cell.angle_gamma   90.00
#
_symmetry.space_group_name_H-M   'P 1'
#
loop_
_entity.id
_entity.type
_entity.pdbx_description
1 polymer ?
#
loop_
_entity_poly.entity_id
_entity_poly.type
_entity_poly.pdbx_seq_one_letter_code
_entity_poly.pdbx_strand_id
1 'polypeptide(L)' 'MLEVLKNKKKAILSNKNEHFSYEIVKRLGISDYFVKVLGEDGAGVKESAPKSIVGLINLTNSDISKTVMIR' A
#
# COMPACT_ATOMS: atom_id res chain seq x y z
N MET A 1 3.74 -6.87 14.76
CA MET A 1 3.52 -5.43 14.49
C MET A 1 2.22 -5.16 13.72
N LEU A 2 1.94 -5.84 12.61
CA LEU A 2 0.69 -5.64 11.83
C LEU A 2 -0.58 -5.84 12.65
N GLU A 3 -0.59 -6.83 13.55
CA GLU A 3 -1.73 -7.13 14.44
C GLU A 3 -2.07 -5.98 15.41
N VAL A 4 -1.05 -5.30 15.96
CA VAL A 4 -1.24 -4.13 16.85
C VAL A 4 -1.97 -3.00 16.12
N LEU A 5 -1.82 -2.94 14.80
CA LEU A 5 -2.45 -1.94 13.94
C LEU A 5 -3.70 -2.46 13.23
N LYS A 6 -4.27 -3.61 13.62
CA LYS A 6 -5.39 -4.23 12.88
C LYS A 6 -6.58 -3.31 12.60
N ASN A 7 -6.88 -2.38 13.52
CA ASN A 7 -7.97 -1.41 13.39
C ASN A 7 -7.62 -0.19 12.50
N LYS A 8 -6.45 -0.18 11.85
CA LYS A 8 -6.03 0.86 10.90
C LYS A 8 -6.00 0.28 9.49
N LYS A 9 -6.49 1.08 8.52
CA LYS A 9 -6.29 0.79 7.09
C LYS A 9 -4.79 0.76 6.81
N LYS A 10 -4.33 -0.28 6.12
CA LYS A 10 -2.94 -0.41 5.67
C LYS A 10 -2.97 -0.67 4.18
N ALA A 11 -2.03 -0.10 3.47
CA ALA A 11 -1.84 -0.37 2.06
C ALA A 11 -0.34 -0.43 1.76
N ILE A 12 -0.01 -1.12 0.68
CA ILE A 12 1.36 -1.22 0.17
C ILE A 12 1.42 -0.47 -1.15
N LEU A 13 2.45 0.36 -1.28
CA LEU A 13 2.89 0.94 -2.53
C LEU A 13 4.30 0.41 -2.78
N SER A 14 4.54 -0.18 -3.94
CA SER A 14 5.80 -0.86 -4.25
C SER A 14 6.33 -0.39 -5.59
N ASN A 15 7.65 -0.19 -5.68
CA ASN A 15 8.33 0.00 -6.97
C ASN A 15 8.45 -1.30 -7.81
N LYS A 16 7.85 -2.41 -7.38
CA LYS A 16 7.75 -3.64 -8.18
C LYS A 16 6.40 -3.69 -8.89
N ASN A 17 6.27 -4.59 -9.85
CA ASN A 17 5.00 -4.90 -10.48
C ASN A 17 3.93 -5.29 -9.44
N GLU A 18 2.67 -4.90 -9.68
CA GLU A 18 1.56 -5.11 -8.76
C GLU A 18 1.30 -6.59 -8.49
N HIS A 19 1.25 -7.41 -9.55
CA HIS A 19 1.03 -8.86 -9.42
C HIS A 19 2.15 -9.51 -8.59
N PHE A 20 3.41 -9.13 -8.84
CA PHE A 20 4.54 -9.63 -8.06
C PHE A 20 4.45 -9.22 -6.58
N SER A 21 4.13 -7.94 -6.32
CA SER A 21 3.99 -7.43 -4.96
C SER A 21 2.85 -8.12 -4.20
N TYR A 22 1.72 -8.33 -4.85
CA TYR A 22 0.57 -9.03 -4.27
C TYR A 22 0.89 -10.50 -3.95
N GLU A 23 1.57 -11.21 -4.86
CA GLU A 23 1.95 -12.61 -4.66
C GLU A 23 2.91 -12.80 -3.48
N ILE A 24 3.83 -11.86 -3.23
CA ILE A 24 4.69 -11.88 -2.03
C ILE A 24 3.84 -11.83 -0.76
N VAL A 25 2.97 -10.83 -0.65
CA VAL A 25 2.14 -10.58 0.54
C VAL A 25 1.21 -11.77 0.79
N LYS A 26 0.62 -12.33 -0.27
CA LYS A 26 -0.23 -13.52 -0.22
C LYS A 26 0.54 -14.75 0.27
N ARG A 27 1.73 -15.02 -0.28
CA ARG A 27 2.56 -16.18 0.12
C ARG A 27 3.12 -16.06 1.54
N LEU A 28 3.26 -14.84 2.04
CA LEU A 28 3.60 -14.58 3.45
C LEU A 28 2.40 -14.70 4.41
N GLY A 29 1.18 -14.92 3.89
CA GLY A 29 -0.03 -15.07 4.70
C GLY A 29 -0.47 -13.78 5.40
N ILE A 30 -0.11 -12.62 4.85
CA ILE A 30 -0.40 -11.30 5.45
C ILE A 30 -1.30 -10.42 4.56
N SER A 31 -1.87 -10.96 3.48
CA SER A 31 -2.74 -10.21 2.55
C SER A 31 -3.88 -9.51 3.26
N ASP A 32 -4.48 -10.17 4.24
CA ASP A 32 -5.71 -9.72 4.89
C ASP A 32 -5.48 -8.49 5.79
N TYR A 33 -4.23 -8.15 6.09
CA TYR A 33 -3.88 -6.93 6.80
C TYR A 33 -3.94 -5.68 5.93
N PHE A 34 -3.93 -5.82 4.59
CA PHE A 34 -3.81 -4.71 3.65
C PHE A 34 -5.08 -4.57 2.81
N VAL A 35 -5.67 -3.37 2.82
CA VAL A 35 -6.85 -3.06 2.00
C VAL A 35 -6.52 -2.87 0.52
N LYS A 36 -5.25 -2.62 0.21
CA LYS A 36 -4.75 -2.44 -1.15
C LYS A 36 -3.25 -2.72 -1.23
N VAL A 37 -2.83 -3.36 -2.31
CA VAL A 37 -1.44 -3.48 -2.75
C VAL A 37 -1.37 -2.86 -4.14
N LEU A 38 -0.50 -1.87 -4.34
CA LEU A 38 -0.24 -1.23 -5.63
C LEU A 38 1.24 -1.44 -6.01
N GLY A 39 1.45 -1.82 -7.27
CA GLY A 39 2.78 -1.80 -7.89
C GLY A 39 3.03 -0.52 -8.68
N GLU A 40 4.24 -0.38 -9.22
CA GLU A 40 4.64 0.78 -10.05
C GLU A 40 3.75 0.92 -11.29
N ASP A 41 3.35 -0.20 -11.89
CA ASP A 41 2.45 -0.28 -13.04
C ASP A 41 1.01 0.14 -12.70
N GLY A 42 0.51 -0.21 -11.52
CA GLY A 42 -0.79 0.23 -11.02
C GLY A 42 -0.81 1.70 -10.55
N ALA A 43 0.32 2.20 -10.04
CA ALA A 43 0.47 3.58 -9.57
C ALA A 43 0.80 4.58 -10.69
N GLY A 44 1.35 4.08 -11.82
CA GLY A 44 1.71 4.87 -13.00
C GLY A 44 2.97 5.73 -12.86
N VAL A 45 3.54 5.84 -11.65
CA VAL A 45 4.85 6.44 -11.36
C VAL A 45 5.49 5.78 -10.12
N LYS A 46 6.79 6.02 -9.89
CA LYS A 46 7.55 5.49 -8.75
C LYS A 46 6.88 5.77 -7.40
N GLU A 47 7.02 4.85 -6.46
CA GLU A 47 6.48 4.91 -5.09
C GLU A 47 6.85 6.21 -4.35
N SER A 48 8.07 6.71 -4.54
CA SER A 48 8.54 7.94 -3.89
C SER A 48 7.96 9.21 -4.51
N ALA A 49 7.26 9.12 -5.65
CA ALA A 49 6.64 10.27 -6.26
C ALA A 49 5.39 10.66 -5.46
N PRO A 50 5.20 11.96 -5.14
CA PRO A 50 4.02 12.43 -4.41
C PRO A 50 2.70 11.97 -5.04
N LYS A 51 2.65 11.89 -6.37
CA LYS A 51 1.46 11.45 -7.12
C LYS A 51 1.03 10.02 -6.78
N SER A 52 1.96 9.06 -6.65
CA SER A 52 1.61 7.67 -6.29
C SER A 52 1.13 7.56 -4.86
N ILE A 53 1.76 8.31 -3.94
CA ILE A 53 1.37 8.34 -2.52
C ILE A 53 -0.03 8.96 -2.38
N VAL A 54 -0.25 10.14 -2.95
CA VAL A 54 -1.57 10.82 -2.92
C VAL A 54 -2.63 9.99 -3.65
N GLY A 55 -2.27 9.36 -4.77
CA GLY A 55 -3.15 8.46 -5.52
C GLY A 55 -3.65 7.30 -4.66
N LEU A 56 -2.74 6.63 -3.94
CA LEU A 56 -3.09 5.54 -3.03
C LEU A 56 -3.96 6.01 -1.86
N ILE A 57 -3.63 7.15 -1.24
CA ILE A 57 -4.41 7.73 -0.12
C ILE A 57 -5.85 8.03 -0.57
N ASN A 58 -6.03 8.58 -1.77
CA ASN A 58 -7.34 8.85 -2.34
C ASN A 58 -8.09 7.54 -2.65
N LEU A 59 -7.42 6.56 -3.26
CA LEU A 59 -8.00 5.24 -3.55
C LEU A 59 -8.48 4.51 -2.29
N THR A 60 -7.79 4.66 -1.17
CA THR A 60 -8.19 4.06 0.11
C THR A 60 -9.16 4.93 0.92
N ASN A 61 -9.61 6.06 0.37
CA ASN A 61 -10.44 7.07 1.04
C ASN A 61 -9.90 7.37 2.45
N SER A 62 -8.64 7.80 2.51
CA SER A 62 -7.90 8.06 3.73
C SER A 62 -7.52 9.54 3.83
N ASP A 63 -7.36 10.03 5.06
CA ASP A 63 -6.98 11.41 5.34
C ASP A 63 -5.45 11.54 5.29
N ILE A 64 -4.95 12.40 4.42
CA ILE A 64 -3.51 12.62 4.23
C ILE A 64 -2.82 13.09 5.51
N SER A 65 -3.50 13.91 6.33
CA SER A 65 -2.94 14.45 7.59
C SER A 65 -2.80 13.40 8.68
N LYS A 66 -3.50 12.27 8.54
CA LYS A 66 -3.50 11.14 9.48
C LYS A 66 -2.82 9.90 8.93
N THR A 67 -2.21 10.01 7.75
CA THR A 67 -1.52 8.90 7.10
C THR A 67 -0.06 8.89 7.50
N VAL A 68 0.44 7.72 7.89
CA VAL A 68 1.86 7.51 8.22
C VAL A 68 2.45 6.58 7.18
N MET A 69 3.56 7.01 6.57
CA MET A 69 4.36 6.18 5.67
C MET A 69 5.49 5.52 6.46
N ILE A 70 5.64 4.21 6.29
CA ILE A 70 6.71 3.41 6.89
C ILE A 70 7.54 2.85 5.73
N ARG A 71 8.86 3.01 5.79
CA ARG A 71 9.83 2.50 4.81
C ARG A 71 10.78 1.51 5.45
#